data_AF-A0A1B6EUW1-F1
#
_entry.id   AF-A0A1B6EUW1-F1
#
_cell.length_a   1.000
_cell.length_b   1.000
_cell.length_c   1.000
_cell.angle_alpha   90.00
_cell.angle_beta   90.00
_cell.angle_gamma   90.00
#
_symmetry.space_group_name_H-M   'P 1'
#
loop_
_entity.id
_entity.type
_entity.pdbx_description
1 polymer ?
#
loop_
_entity_poly.entity_id
_entity_poly.type
_entity_poly.pdbx_seq_one_letter_code
_entity_poly.pdbx_strand_id
1 'polypeptide(L)'
;MHAPGVKPAGKNALTPIQAFELYFTDESLGKIVDYTDEKNYQLRDNYNRERDAKTTNLAEMKAVIGLLYLAGVKKSSHVNLKDLWARNGLGFELFCCVMSNMRFEFLLTAIRFDSIAT
;
A
#
# COMPACT_ATOMS: atom_id res chain seq x y z
N MET A 1 -22.72 0.21 34.47
CA MET A 1 -21.67 1.23 34.23
C MET A 1 -20.86 0.76 33.03
N HIS A 2 -20.94 1.43 31.88
CA HIS A 2 -20.13 1.07 30.71
C HIS A 2 -18.77 1.76 30.87
N ALA A 3 -17.71 1.02 31.16
CA ALA A 3 -16.38 1.60 31.22
C ALA A 3 -15.94 2.00 29.80
N PRO A 4 -15.22 3.13 29.64
CA PRO A 4 -14.60 3.47 28.37
C PRO A 4 -13.54 2.42 28.02
N GLY A 5 -13.54 1.92 26.79
CA GLY A 5 -12.62 0.88 26.36
C GLY A 5 -12.93 0.34 24.96
N VAL A 6 -12.02 -0.51 24.46
CA VAL A 6 -12.19 -1.17 23.16
C VAL A 6 -13.33 -2.20 23.21
N LYS A 7 -14.01 -2.37 22.07
CA LYS A 7 -14.99 -3.46 21.90
C LYS A 7 -14.30 -4.82 22.02
N PRO A 8 -15.04 -5.92 22.30
CA PRO A 8 -14.46 -7.27 22.40
C PRO A 8 -13.57 -7.66 21.21
N ALA A 9 -13.93 -7.23 19.99
CA ALA A 9 -13.16 -7.46 18.78
C ALA A 9 -11.72 -6.90 18.84
N GLY A 10 -11.50 -5.80 19.56
CA GLY A 10 -10.17 -5.18 19.72
C GLY A 10 -9.42 -5.60 20.99
N LYS A 11 -10.03 -6.41 21.86
CA LYS A 11 -9.46 -6.74 23.19
C LYS A 11 -8.13 -7.47 23.10
N ASN A 12 -7.92 -8.23 22.02
CA ASN A 12 -6.72 -9.07 21.84
C ASN A 12 -5.68 -8.43 20.90
N ALA A 13 -5.90 -7.20 20.43
CA ALA A 13 -4.92 -6.47 19.64
C ALA A 13 -3.89 -5.82 20.58
N LEU A 14 -2.82 -6.55 20.90
CA LEU A 14 -1.82 -6.17 21.88
C LEU A 14 -0.63 -5.42 21.26
N THR A 15 -0.53 -5.41 19.94
CA THR A 15 0.52 -4.70 19.20
C THR A 15 -0.08 -3.68 18.22
N PRO A 16 0.66 -2.63 17.83
CA PRO A 16 0.18 -1.67 16.84
C PRO A 16 -0.23 -2.33 15.51
N ILE A 17 0.49 -3.37 15.08
CA ILE A 17 0.15 -4.10 13.85
C ILE A 17 -1.14 -4.90 14.00
N GLN A 18 -1.35 -5.57 15.15
CA GLN A 18 -2.60 -6.28 15.42
C GLN A 18 -3.78 -5.31 15.47
N ALA A 19 -3.60 -4.10 16.03
CA ALA A 19 -4.63 -3.08 16.05
C ALA A 19 -4.94 -2.54 14.65
N PHE A 20 -3.91 -2.38 13.81
CA PHE A 20 -4.05 -1.97 12.41
C PHE A 20 -4.81 -3.00 11.57
N GLU A 21 -4.52 -4.29 11.75
CA GLU A 21 -5.15 -5.39 11.03
C GLU A 21 -6.65 -5.54 11.35
N LEU A 22 -7.15 -4.94 12.45
CA LEU A 22 -8.59 -4.85 12.72
C LEU A 22 -9.33 -3.96 11.70
N TYR A 23 -8.64 -2.98 11.12
CA TYR A 23 -9.20 -2.04 10.15
C TYR A 23 -8.88 -2.44 8.72
N PHE A 24 -7.68 -2.97 8.49
CA PHE A 24 -7.20 -3.42 7.20
C PHE A 24 -7.00 -4.94 7.23
N THR A 25 -8.12 -5.67 7.18
CA THR A 25 -8.10 -7.13 7.21
C THR A 25 -7.54 -7.69 5.91
N ASP A 26 -6.99 -8.90 5.96
CA ASP A 26 -6.50 -9.60 4.76
C ASP A 26 -7.61 -9.83 3.73
N GLU A 27 -8.87 -9.99 4.16
CA GLU A 27 -10.02 -10.09 3.26
C GLU A 27 -10.26 -8.78 2.50
N SER A 28 -10.29 -7.65 3.21
CA SER A 28 -10.51 -6.33 2.59
C SER A 28 -9.35 -5.95 1.68
N LEU A 29 -8.11 -6.21 2.10
CA LEU A 29 -6.92 -5.98 1.27
C LEU A 29 -6.87 -6.94 0.07
N GLY A 30 -7.34 -8.18 0.23
CA GLY A 30 -7.48 -9.15 -0.87
C GLY A 30 -8.38 -8.63 -1.98
N LYS A 31 -9.54 -8.06 -1.64
CA LYS A 31 -10.43 -7.43 -2.64
C LYS A 31 -9.75 -6.28 -3.38
N ILE A 32 -8.99 -5.45 -2.66
CA ILE A 32 -8.22 -4.36 -3.27
C ILE A 32 -7.17 -4.93 -4.23
N VAL A 33 -6.49 -6.02 -3.87
CA VAL A 33 -5.54 -6.72 -4.75
C VAL A 33 -6.25 -7.19 -6.03
N ASP A 34 -7.38 -7.87 -5.91
CA ASP A 34 -8.12 -8.41 -7.06
C ASP A 34 -8.53 -7.29 -8.04
N TYR A 35 -9.14 -6.22 -7.53
CA TYR A 35 -9.54 -5.07 -8.35
C TYR A 35 -8.35 -4.30 -8.94
N THR A 36 -7.26 -4.20 -8.19
CA THR A 36 -6.02 -3.58 -8.69
C THR A 36 -5.43 -4.43 -9.81
N ASP A 37 -5.52 -5.75 -9.74
CA ASP A 37 -5.05 -6.65 -10.77
C ASP A 37 -5.88 -6.58 -12.05
N GLU A 38 -7.21 -6.51 -11.94
CA GLU A 38 -8.06 -6.15 -13.09
C GLU A 38 -7.54 -4.90 -13.78
N LYS A 39 -7.13 -3.87 -13.01
CA LYS A 39 -6.64 -2.62 -13.58
C LYS A 39 -5.27 -2.77 -14.21
N ASN A 40 -4.39 -3.54 -13.57
CA ASN A 40 -3.08 -3.88 -14.11
C ASN A 40 -3.22 -4.55 -15.47
N TYR A 41 -4.16 -5.49 -15.64
CA TYR A 41 -4.39 -6.15 -16.94
C TYR A 41 -4.76 -5.17 -18.05
N GLN A 42 -5.61 -4.16 -17.78
CA GLN A 42 -5.93 -3.12 -18.77
C GLN A 42 -4.74 -2.22 -19.10
N LEU A 43 -3.88 -1.95 -18.11
CA LEU A 43 -2.74 -1.07 -18.31
C LEU A 43 -1.60 -1.77 -19.06
N ARG A 44 -1.53 -3.11 -19.06
CA ARG A 44 -0.44 -3.89 -19.68
C ARG A 44 -0.14 -3.48 -21.11
N ASP A 45 -1.16 -3.21 -21.92
CA ASP A 45 -0.98 -2.87 -23.33
C ASP A 45 -0.23 -1.54 -23.53
N ASN A 46 -0.19 -0.68 -22.50
CA ASN A 46 0.58 0.56 -22.51
C ASN A 46 2.07 0.38 -22.18
N TYR A 47 2.51 -0.83 -21.81
CA TYR A 47 3.88 -1.11 -21.40
C TYR A 47 4.55 -2.14 -22.30
N ASN A 48 5.73 -1.79 -22.81
CA ASN A 48 6.54 -2.68 -23.65
C ASN A 48 7.12 -3.89 -22.90
N ARG A 49 7.19 -3.84 -21.56
CA ARG A 49 7.74 -4.90 -20.73
C ARG A 49 6.67 -5.42 -19.79
N GLU A 50 6.39 -6.72 -19.85
CA GLU A 50 5.44 -7.38 -18.96
C GLU A 50 5.72 -7.10 -17.47
N ARG A 51 7.01 -6.97 -17.10
CA ARG A 51 7.42 -6.69 -15.73
C ARG A 51 6.92 -5.35 -15.18
N ASP A 52 6.60 -4.38 -16.04
CA ASP A 52 6.22 -3.03 -15.66
C ASP A 52 4.73 -2.95 -15.28
N ALA A 53 3.91 -3.92 -15.69
CA ALA A 53 2.48 -4.04 -15.38
C ALA A 53 2.13 -5.42 -14.78
N LYS A 54 3.00 -5.92 -13.90
CA LYS A 54 2.77 -7.17 -13.16
C LYS A 54 1.60 -7.08 -12.20
N THR A 55 0.95 -8.22 -12.01
CA THR A 55 -0.02 -8.39 -10.92
C THR A 55 0.61 -8.10 -9.57
N THR A 56 -0.22 -7.72 -8.60
CA THR A 56 0.16 -7.43 -7.23
C THR A 56 -0.24 -8.59 -6.31
N ASN A 57 0.03 -8.45 -5.02
CA ASN A 57 -0.38 -9.44 -4.03
C ASN A 57 -0.56 -8.74 -2.68
N LEU A 58 -1.09 -9.48 -1.71
CA LEU A 58 -1.37 -8.97 -0.38
C LEU A 58 -0.13 -8.36 0.31
N ALA A 59 1.04 -9.00 0.17
CA ALA A 59 2.27 -8.50 0.79
C ALA A 59 2.72 -7.18 0.16
N GLU A 60 2.62 -7.06 -1.16
CA GLU A 60 2.95 -5.83 -1.89
C GLU A 60 1.95 -4.71 -1.56
N MET A 61 0.66 -5.02 -1.44
CA MET A 61 -0.36 -4.05 -1.01
C MET A 61 -0.11 -3.55 0.42
N LYS A 62 0.20 -4.46 1.36
CA LYS A 62 0.62 -4.10 2.73
C LYS A 62 1.88 -3.23 2.72
N ALA A 63 2.84 -3.54 1.84
CA ALA A 63 4.06 -2.74 1.68
C ALA A 63 3.77 -1.34 1.14
N VAL A 64 2.88 -1.18 0.15
CA VAL A 64 2.43 0.13 -0.33
C VAL A 64 1.82 0.95 0.81
N ILE A 65 0.91 0.36 1.58
CA ILE A 65 0.28 1.04 2.72
C ILE A 65 1.32 1.42 3.78
N GLY A 66 2.27 0.54 4.07
CA GLY A 66 3.38 0.82 4.99
C GLY A 66 4.24 2.02 4.55
N LEU A 67 4.52 2.14 3.24
CA LEU A 67 5.25 3.28 2.69
C LEU A 67 4.45 4.58 2.74
N LEU A 68 3.12 4.53 2.52
CA LEU A 68 2.25 5.68 2.70
C LEU A 68 2.22 6.15 4.17
N TYR A 69 2.15 5.21 5.12
CA TYR A 69 2.26 5.53 6.56
C TYR A 69 3.60 6.18 6.89
N LEU A 70 4.70 5.62 6.38
CA LEU A 70 6.03 6.15 6.61
C LEU A 70 6.18 7.57 6.04
N ALA A 71 5.67 7.82 4.83
CA ALA A 71 5.64 9.16 4.23
C ALA A 71 4.85 10.16 5.11
N GLY A 72 3.71 9.72 5.67
CA GLY A 72 2.93 10.51 6.62
C GLY A 72 3.71 10.82 7.91
N VAL A 73 4.37 9.83 8.51
CA VAL A 73 5.21 10.00 9.71
C VAL A 73 6.36 10.98 9.45
N LYS A 74 6.96 10.94 8.25
CA LYS A 74 8.02 11.85 7.84
C LYS A 74 7.50 13.25 7.44
N LYS A 75 6.19 13.50 7.53
CA LYS A 75 5.53 14.76 7.11
C LYS A 75 5.86 15.12 5.67
N SER A 76 5.99 14.11 4.80
CA SER A 76 6.46 14.27 3.44
C SER A 76 5.34 14.15 2.40
N SER A 77 4.09 14.40 2.79
CA SER A 77 2.92 14.34 1.91
C SER A 77 2.99 15.29 0.72
N HIS A 78 3.75 16.39 0.84
CA HIS A 78 3.95 17.40 -0.21
C HIS A 78 5.29 17.28 -0.92
N VAL A 79 6.11 16.29 -0.56
CA VAL A 79 7.42 16.06 -1.16
C VAL A 79 7.25 15.26 -2.44
N ASN A 80 8.09 15.53 -3.44
CA ASN A 80 8.08 14.72 -4.65
C ASN A 80 8.44 13.27 -4.28
N LEU A 81 7.67 12.34 -4.82
CA LEU A 81 7.87 10.92 -4.53
C LEU A 81 9.29 10.45 -4.87
N LYS A 82 9.89 10.98 -5.94
CA LYS A 82 11.27 10.69 -6.33
C LYS A 82 12.29 11.10 -5.28
N ASP A 83 12.01 12.16 -4.51
CA ASP A 83 12.91 12.62 -3.46
C ASP A 83 12.91 11.65 -2.27
N LEU A 84 11.78 10.98 -2.00
CA LEU A 84 11.70 9.94 -0.96
C LEU A 84 12.58 8.72 -1.28
N TRP A 85 12.79 8.45 -2.57
CA TRP A 85 13.67 7.38 -3.09
C TRP A 85 15.08 7.87 -3.46
N ALA A 86 15.45 9.11 -3.13
CA ALA A 86 16.75 9.67 -3.51
C ALA A 86 17.91 8.90 -2.83
N ARG A 87 18.93 8.52 -3.62
CA ARG A 87 20.13 7.80 -3.13
C ARG A 87 21.29 8.72 -2.74
N ASN A 88 21.11 10.03 -2.83
CA ASN A 88 22.12 11.05 -2.54
C ASN A 88 22.27 11.36 -1.04
N GLY A 89 21.81 10.47 -0.16
CA GLY A 89 21.81 10.67 1.29
C GLY A 89 20.65 11.51 1.84
N LEU A 90 19.77 12.04 0.97
CA LEU A 90 18.60 12.82 1.37
C LEU A 90 17.29 12.02 1.35
N GLY A 91 17.27 10.88 0.67
CA GLY A 91 16.12 9.98 0.66
C GLY A 91 16.08 9.08 1.88
N PHE A 92 14.97 8.36 2.03
CA PHE A 92 14.77 7.43 3.13
C PHE A 92 15.11 6.02 2.67
N GLU A 93 16.20 5.45 3.19
CA GLU A 93 16.71 4.12 2.79
C GLU A 93 15.61 3.05 2.80
N LEU A 94 14.73 3.11 3.80
CA LEU A 94 13.64 2.16 3.96
C LEU A 94 12.69 2.11 2.76
N PHE A 95 12.47 3.22 2.05
CA PHE A 95 11.61 3.22 0.85
C PHE A 95 12.22 2.37 -0.26
N CYS A 96 13.53 2.53 -0.51
CA CYS A 96 14.27 1.74 -1.50
C CYS A 96 14.39 0.27 -1.11
N CYS A 97 14.47 -0.04 0.19
CA CYS A 97 14.55 -1.41 0.70
C CYS A 97 13.23 -2.19 0.55
N VAL A 98 12.09 -1.50 0.55
CA VAL A 98 10.77 -2.13 0.46
C VAL A 98 10.38 -2.41 -0.99
N MET A 99 10.44 -1.40 -1.87
CA MET A 99 10.19 -1.57 -3.31
C MET A 99 10.82 -0.44 -4.13
N SER A 100 10.85 -0.58 -5.46
CA SER A 100 11.35 0.49 -6.33
C SER A 100 10.35 1.64 -6.46
N ASN A 101 10.84 2.87 -6.67
CA ASN A 101 9.98 4.04 -6.91
C ASN A 101 9.01 3.79 -8.09
N MET A 102 9.52 3.20 -9.17
CA MET A 102 8.72 2.88 -10.35
C MET A 102 7.56 1.94 -10.03
N ARG A 103 7.79 0.90 -9.20
CA ARG A 103 6.72 -0.04 -8.82
C ARG A 103 5.71 0.64 -7.89
N PHE A 104 6.18 1.45 -6.95
CA PHE A 104 5.30 2.19 -6.05
C PHE A 104 4.43 3.20 -6.82
N GLU A 105 5.01 3.99 -7.71
CA GLU A 105 4.28 4.91 -8.62
C GLU A 105 3.23 4.16 -9.44
N PHE A 106 3.63 3.06 -10.07
CA PHE A 106 2.70 2.23 -10.85
C PHE A 106 1.51 1.77 -10.01
N LEU A 107 1.76 1.16 -8.85
CA LEU A 107 0.70 0.66 -7.98
C LEU A 107 -0.21 1.79 -7.49
N LEU A 108 0.33 2.95 -7.11
CA LEU A 108 -0.50 4.10 -6.73
C LEU A 108 -1.48 4.54 -7.83
N THR A 109 -1.10 4.43 -9.11
CA THR A 109 -2.01 4.73 -10.22
C THR A 109 -3.02 3.60 -10.50
N ALA A 110 -2.66 2.37 -10.15
CA ALA A 110 -3.44 1.18 -10.44
C ALA A 110 -4.40 0.77 -9.32
N ILE A 111 -4.20 1.20 -8.06
CA ILE A 111 -5.05 0.80 -6.91
C ILE A 111 -6.52 1.06 -7.20
N ARG A 112 -7.36 0.04 -7.00
CA ARG A 112 -8.82 0.11 -7.11
C ARG A 112 -9.51 -0.51 -5.91
N PHE A 113 -10.69 0.01 -5.61
CA PHE A 113 -11.54 -0.42 -4.49
C PHE A 113 -12.85 -1.08 -4.96
N ASP A 114 -13.05 -1.16 -6.27
CA ASP A 114 -14.18 -1.81 -6.93
C ASP A 114 -13.71 -2.36 -8.29
N SER A 115 -14.50 -3.26 -8.87
CA SER A 115 -14.28 -3.82 -10.20
C SER A 115 -14.37 -2.74 -11.26
N ILE A 116 -13.69 -2.96 -12.39
CA ILE A 116 -13.75 -2.05 -13.53
C ILE A 116 -15.08 -2.17 -14.29
N ALA A 117 -15.84 -3.23 -14.04
CA ALA A 117 -17.13 -3.45 -14.67
C ALA A 117 -18.28 -2.64 -14.03
N THR A 118 -18.04 -2.00 -12.88
CA THR A 118 -19.01 -1.16 -12.15
C THR A 118 -18.94 0.28 -12.62
#